data_AF-A0A9W7G2S8-F1
#
_entry.id   AF-A0A9W7G2S8-F1
#
_cell.length_a   1.000
_cell.length_b   1.000
_cell.length_c   1.000
_cell.angle_alpha   90.00
_cell.angle_beta   90.00
_cell.angle_gamma   90.00
#
_symmetry.space_group_name_H-M   'P 1'
#
loop_
_entity.id
_entity.type
_entity.pdbx_description
1 polymer ?
#
loop_
_entity_poly.entity_id
_entity_poly.type
_entity_poly.pdbx_seq_one_letter_code
_entity_poly.pdbx_strand_id
1 'polypeptide(L)'
;MKLFSLITTLLVCAPASSAKFGVIKPLQKLKANSPAVRDPFVEERQSLAQPQSNALLSIRGGALGVTQDNALTGTFVVAGLYGLQFLLAPAFLISQNFKVSPDKYHTFLARFSGATMLLLLYSLKQMDTSTAFGVSFLWNSVVAVLGPIYAEMFLETTPMHTVTAPIFVGGVLLLHALAAM
;
A
#
# COMPACT_ATOMS: atom_id res chain seq x y z
N MET A 1 3.00 -32.29 13.71
CA MET A 1 3.81 -31.99 12.50
C MET A 1 3.45 -32.92 11.34
N LYS A 2 2.23 -32.83 10.80
CA LYS A 2 1.81 -33.56 9.58
C LYS A 2 0.85 -32.74 8.70
N LEU A 3 0.88 -31.41 8.81
CA LEU A 3 0.01 -30.49 8.05
C LEU A 3 0.81 -29.56 7.12
N PHE A 4 2.14 -29.62 7.14
CA PHE A 4 3.04 -28.76 6.37
C PHE A 4 3.50 -29.37 5.04
N SER A 5 3.03 -30.56 4.67
CA SER A 5 3.48 -31.29 3.47
C SER A 5 2.49 -31.25 2.30
N LEU A 6 1.34 -30.57 2.44
CA LEU A 6 0.28 -30.59 1.43
C LEU A 6 0.15 -29.29 0.61
N ILE A 7 0.86 -28.22 0.99
CA ILE A 7 0.78 -26.91 0.31
C ILE A 7 1.90 -26.72 -0.72
N THR A 8 2.95 -27.54 -0.68
CA THR A 8 4.13 -27.40 -1.55
C THR A 8 3.99 -28.04 -2.94
N THR A 9 2.85 -28.67 -3.27
CA THR A 9 2.69 -29.48 -4.51
C THR A 9 1.75 -28.84 -5.55
N LEU A 10 1.23 -27.63 -5.32
CA LEU A 10 0.32 -26.95 -6.26
C LEU A 10 0.97 -25.78 -7.03
N LEU A 11 2.28 -25.53 -6.86
CA LEU A 11 2.98 -24.41 -7.52
C LEU A 11 3.93 -24.81 -8.66
N VAL A 12 3.84 -26.04 -9.17
CA VAL A 12 4.61 -26.51 -10.32
C VAL A 12 3.66 -27.20 -11.29
N CYS A 13 3.11 -26.43 -12.24
CA CYS A 13 2.71 -26.83 -13.61
C CYS A 13 1.64 -25.89 -14.17
N ALA A 14 2.07 -24.84 -14.86
CA ALA A 14 1.28 -24.23 -15.94
C ALA A 14 2.23 -23.92 -17.10
N PRO A 15 2.11 -24.58 -18.27
CA PRO A 15 2.99 -24.35 -19.40
C PRO A 15 2.63 -23.05 -20.13
N ALA A 16 3.68 -22.40 -20.61
CA ALA A 16 3.64 -21.23 -21.48
C ALA A 16 2.88 -21.52 -22.79
N SER A 17 1.95 -20.65 -23.16
CA SER A 17 1.38 -20.59 -24.52
C SER A 17 1.83 -19.30 -25.19
N SER A 18 2.70 -19.46 -26.19
CA SER A 18 3.22 -18.42 -27.06
C SER A 18 2.25 -18.20 -28.21
N ALA A 19 1.55 -17.06 -28.24
CA ALA A 19 0.84 -16.60 -29.42
C ALA A 19 1.69 -15.54 -30.13
N LYS A 20 2.29 -15.94 -31.26
CA LYS A 20 3.01 -15.07 -32.18
C LYS A 20 2.00 -14.15 -32.88
N PHE A 21 2.08 -12.84 -32.65
CA PHE A 21 1.40 -11.85 -33.47
C PHE A 21 2.42 -11.08 -34.32
N GLY A 22 2.08 -10.97 -35.60
CA GLY A 22 2.98 -10.61 -36.68
C GLY A 22 3.61 -9.22 -36.58
N VAL A 23 4.85 -9.16 -37.05
CA VAL A 23 5.62 -7.94 -37.30
C VAL A 23 4.96 -7.18 -38.46
N ILE A 24 4.32 -6.04 -38.15
CA ILE A 24 4.00 -5.03 -39.15
C ILE A 24 5.12 -3.97 -39.08
N LYS A 25 5.98 -3.94 -40.10
CA LYS A 25 6.95 -2.85 -40.29
C LYS A 25 6.20 -1.56 -40.63
N PRO A 26 6.41 -0.44 -39.91
CA PRO A 26 6.03 0.85 -40.45
C PRO A 26 7.06 1.31 -41.48
N LEU A 27 6.55 1.71 -42.64
CA LEU A 27 7.29 2.35 -43.73
C LEU A 27 7.93 3.65 -43.24
N GLN A 28 9.21 3.60 -42.85
CA GLN A 28 10.05 4.78 -42.84
C GLN A 28 10.44 5.12 -44.28
N LYS A 29 9.82 6.16 -44.84
CA LYS A 29 10.49 7.07 -45.79
C LYS A 29 9.65 8.33 -46.02
N LEU A 30 10.39 9.45 -46.07
CA LEU A 30 10.06 10.79 -46.54
C LEU A 30 9.60 11.77 -45.46
N LYS A 31 10.11 13.00 -45.34
CA LYS A 31 11.38 13.69 -45.65
C LYS A 31 11.14 15.14 -45.20
N ALA A 32 12.21 15.76 -44.69
CA ALA A 32 12.49 17.21 -44.66
C ALA A 32 11.68 18.15 -43.75
N ASN A 33 12.43 18.84 -42.89
CA ASN A 33 12.45 20.29 -42.74
C ASN A 33 11.34 21.03 -43.49
N SER A 34 10.30 21.42 -42.77
CA SER A 34 9.41 22.52 -43.14
C SER A 34 9.36 23.52 -41.97
N PRO A 35 9.26 24.82 -42.27
CA PRO A 35 9.33 25.88 -41.28
C PRO A 35 8.19 25.72 -40.26
N ALA A 36 8.45 26.15 -39.03
CA ALA A 36 7.51 26.08 -37.91
C ALA A 36 6.21 26.85 -38.22
N VAL A 37 5.27 26.16 -38.88
CA VAL A 37 3.87 26.52 -38.89
C VAL A 37 3.38 26.22 -37.48
N ARG A 38 3.06 27.26 -36.71
CA ARG A 38 2.32 27.11 -35.46
C ARG A 38 0.96 26.57 -35.84
N ASP A 39 0.85 25.25 -35.76
CA ASP A 39 -0.36 24.53 -36.09
C ASP A 39 -1.33 24.72 -34.92
N PRO A 40 -2.44 25.48 -35.08
CA PRO A 40 -3.38 25.75 -34.00
C PRO A 40 -3.99 24.46 -33.40
N PHE A 41 -3.92 23.36 -34.15
CA PHE A 41 -4.32 22.02 -33.75
C PHE A 41 -3.33 21.30 -32.81
N VAL A 42 -2.13 21.82 -32.57
CA VAL A 42 -1.21 21.29 -31.54
C VAL A 42 -1.56 21.86 -30.17
N GLU A 43 -1.90 23.15 -30.11
CA GLU A 43 -2.38 23.80 -28.88
C GLU A 43 -3.75 23.23 -28.46
N GLU A 44 -4.63 22.95 -29.42
CA GLU A 44 -5.91 22.26 -29.18
C GLU A 44 -5.70 20.79 -28.74
N ARG A 45 -4.70 20.07 -29.28
CA ARG A 45 -4.36 18.74 -28.77
C ARG A 45 -3.76 18.76 -27.37
N GLN A 46 -3.07 19.83 -26.99
CA GLN A 46 -2.54 20.01 -25.64
C GLN A 46 -3.65 20.39 -24.64
N SER A 47 -4.64 21.19 -25.06
CA SER A 47 -5.81 21.52 -24.24
C SER A 47 -6.81 20.35 -24.12
N LEU A 48 -6.84 19.43 -25.09
CA LEU A 48 -7.64 18.20 -25.06
C LEU A 48 -6.95 17.00 -24.39
N ALA A 49 -5.63 17.06 -24.16
CA ALA A 49 -4.88 16.02 -23.47
C ALA A 49 -5.03 16.07 -21.94
N GLN A 50 -5.26 17.25 -21.36
CA GLN A 50 -5.42 17.43 -19.91
C GLN A 50 -6.80 17.02 -19.31
N PRO A 51 -7.94 17.12 -20.01
CA PRO A 51 -9.23 16.67 -19.47
C PRO A 51 -9.38 15.14 -19.47
N GLN A 52 -8.79 14.46 -20.46
CA GLN A 52 -9.00 13.02 -20.65
C GLN A 52 -8.13 12.14 -19.74
N SER A 53 -6.96 12.63 -19.30
CA SER A 53 -6.15 11.92 -18.31
C SER A 53 -6.87 11.84 -16.95
N ASN A 54 -7.55 12.92 -16.55
CA ASN A 54 -8.35 12.96 -15.32
C ASN A 54 -9.62 12.09 -15.43
N ALA A 55 -10.26 12.06 -16.60
CA ALA A 55 -11.43 11.22 -16.84
C ALA A 55 -11.09 9.72 -16.88
N LEU A 56 -9.87 9.35 -17.29
CA LEU A 56 -9.38 7.96 -17.22
C LEU A 56 -8.85 7.58 -15.84
N LEU A 57 -8.30 8.52 -15.07
CA LEU A 57 -7.97 8.33 -13.64
C LEU A 57 -9.24 8.05 -12.83
N SER A 58 -10.35 8.76 -13.09
CA SER A 58 -11.64 8.53 -12.42
C SER A 58 -12.32 7.20 -12.78
N ILE A 59 -11.81 6.47 -13.77
CA ILE A 59 -12.33 5.15 -14.19
C ILE A 59 -11.40 4.02 -13.69
N ARG A 60 -10.25 4.33 -13.07
CA ARG A 60 -9.20 3.36 -12.71
C ARG A 60 -8.78 3.34 -11.23
N GLY A 61 -9.49 4.03 -10.33
CA GLY A 61 -9.09 4.14 -8.93
C GLY A 61 -8.26 5.38 -8.67
N GLY A 62 -8.90 6.44 -8.18
CA GLY A 62 -8.29 7.67 -7.72
C GLY A 62 -9.28 8.80 -7.46
N ALA A 63 -10.27 8.58 -6.61
CA ALA A 63 -11.13 9.65 -6.10
C ALA A 63 -10.27 10.76 -5.45
N LEU A 64 -10.60 12.03 -5.75
CA LEU A 64 -9.88 13.21 -5.26
C LEU A 64 -8.39 13.30 -5.67
N GLY A 65 -7.98 12.56 -6.71
CA GLY A 65 -6.59 12.54 -7.17
C GLY A 65 -5.64 11.72 -6.28
N VAL A 66 -6.19 10.90 -5.38
CA VAL A 66 -5.40 10.01 -4.51
C VAL A 66 -4.98 8.79 -5.31
N THR A 67 -3.67 8.57 -5.47
CA THR A 67 -3.14 7.40 -6.18
C THR A 67 -2.79 6.25 -5.22
N GLN A 68 -2.59 5.04 -5.73
CA GLN A 68 -2.10 3.90 -4.95
C GLN A 68 -0.76 4.21 -4.27
N ASP A 69 0.12 4.98 -4.92
CA ASP A 69 1.40 5.41 -4.34
C ASP A 69 1.20 6.34 -3.13
N ASN A 70 0.15 7.17 -3.12
CA ASN A 70 -0.19 7.99 -1.97
C ASN A 70 -0.65 7.13 -0.78
N ALA A 71 -1.49 6.12 -1.03
CA ALA A 71 -1.95 5.19 0.01
C ALA A 71 -0.80 4.35 0.58
N LEU A 72 0.10 3.87 -0.28
CA LEU A 72 1.31 3.16 0.13
C LEU A 72 2.26 4.08 0.93
N THR A 73 2.41 5.34 0.52
CA THR A 73 3.20 6.32 1.27
C THR A 73 2.63 6.54 2.67
N GLY A 74 1.31 6.69 2.79
CA GLY A 74 0.63 6.76 4.08
C GLY A 74 0.93 5.54 4.96
N THR A 75 0.90 4.34 4.38
CA THR A 75 1.26 3.10 5.07
C THR A 75 2.71 3.12 5.55
N PHE A 76 3.66 3.44 4.68
CA PHE A 76 5.08 3.48 5.04
C PHE A 76 5.37 4.47 6.16
N VAL A 77 4.72 5.62 6.17
CA VAL A 77 4.91 6.64 7.21
C VAL A 77 4.30 6.17 8.54
N VAL A 78 3.02 5.81 8.55
CA VAL A 78 2.31 5.47 9.78
C VAL A 78 2.86 4.17 10.38
N ALA A 79 2.91 3.09 9.59
CA ALA A 79 3.43 1.82 10.07
C ALA A 79 4.94 1.86 10.31
N GLY A 80 5.70 2.67 9.56
CA GLY A 80 7.14 2.80 9.77
C GLY A 80 7.45 3.45 11.10
N LEU A 81 6.80 4.57 11.41
CA LEU A 81 6.92 5.24 12.71
C LEU A 81 6.46 4.33 13.85
N TYR A 82 5.35 3.62 13.67
CA TYR A 82 4.82 2.72 14.69
C TYR A 82 5.71 1.50 14.92
N GLY A 83 6.22 0.88 13.85
CA GLY A 83 7.18 -0.22 13.92
C GLY A 83 8.49 0.19 14.60
N LEU A 84 8.98 1.40 14.31
CA LEU A 84 10.15 1.96 15.01
C LEU A 84 9.88 2.22 16.50
N GLN A 85 8.70 2.74 16.86
CA GLN A 85 8.32 2.93 18.27
C GLN A 85 8.26 1.60 19.02
N PHE A 86 7.65 0.56 18.43
CA PHE A 86 7.62 -0.79 18.98
C PHE A 86 9.03 -1.37 19.18
N LEU A 87 9.96 -1.10 18.26
CA LEU A 87 11.32 -1.62 18.31
C LEU A 87 12.22 -0.86 19.30
N LEU A 88 12.17 0.47 19.29
CA LEU A 88 13.11 1.32 20.01
C LEU A 88 12.58 1.76 21.39
N ALA A 89 11.27 2.00 21.51
CA ALA A 89 10.65 2.54 22.71
C ALA A 89 9.37 1.76 23.14
N PRO A 90 9.45 0.42 23.29
CA PRO A 90 8.28 -0.42 23.57
C PRO A 90 7.58 -0.06 24.89
N ALA A 91 8.33 0.24 25.95
CA ALA A 91 7.75 0.56 27.25
C ALA A 91 6.93 1.86 27.20
N PHE A 92 7.45 2.88 26.51
CA PHE A 92 6.74 4.13 26.27
C PHE A 92 5.44 3.87 25.52
N LEU A 93 5.51 3.16 24.38
CA LEU A 93 4.34 2.87 23.56
C LEU A 93 3.26 2.10 24.32
N ILE A 94 3.63 1.08 25.08
CA ILE A 94 2.68 0.27 25.85
C ILE A 94 2.03 1.11 26.95
N SER A 95 2.83 1.85 27.72
CA SER A 95 2.31 2.70 28.82
C SER A 95 1.38 3.81 28.33
N GLN A 96 1.57 4.25 27.08
CA GLN A 96 0.68 5.23 26.48
C GLN A 96 -0.67 4.62 26.11
N ASN A 97 -0.74 3.36 25.69
CA ASN A 97 -1.96 2.75 25.15
C ASN A 97 -2.72 1.88 26.15
N PHE A 98 -2.05 1.35 27.17
CA PHE A 98 -2.61 0.41 28.13
C PHE A 98 -2.26 0.78 29.57
N LYS A 99 -3.17 0.47 30.50
CA LYS A 99 -2.97 0.66 31.94
C LYS A 99 -2.17 -0.50 32.55
N VAL A 100 -0.97 -0.73 32.01
CA VAL A 100 -0.09 -1.82 32.45
C VAL A 100 1.34 -1.33 32.60
N SER A 101 2.05 -1.88 33.58
CA SER A 101 3.50 -1.73 33.67
C SER A 101 4.16 -2.81 32.80
N PRO A 102 4.81 -2.45 31.68
CA PRO A 102 5.36 -3.43 30.75
C PRO A 102 6.50 -4.22 31.39
N ASP A 103 6.37 -5.54 31.37
CA ASP A 103 7.44 -6.44 31.82
C ASP A 103 8.42 -6.80 30.68
N LYS A 104 9.34 -7.72 30.97
CA LYS A 104 10.32 -8.22 29.99
C LYS A 104 9.68 -8.93 28.79
N TYR A 105 8.55 -9.62 28.96
CA TYR A 105 7.86 -10.32 27.89
C TYR A 105 7.11 -9.34 26.99
N HIS A 106 6.47 -8.34 27.57
CA HIS A 106 5.86 -7.23 26.84
C HIS A 106 6.90 -6.53 25.96
N THR A 107 8.06 -6.20 26.53
CA THR A 107 9.17 -5.56 25.81
C THR A 107 9.71 -6.44 24.69
N PHE A 108 9.88 -7.74 24.94
CA PHE A 108 10.35 -8.68 23.92
C PHE A 108 9.36 -8.81 22.76
N LEU A 109 8.07 -9.03 23.06
CA LEU A 109 7.03 -9.16 22.06
C LEU A 109 6.84 -7.87 21.27
N ALA A 110 6.89 -6.72 21.94
CA ALA A 110 6.82 -5.41 21.29
C ALA A 110 7.95 -5.20 20.28
N ARG A 111 9.20 -5.51 20.66
CA ARG A 111 10.35 -5.42 19.75
C ARG A 111 10.25 -6.38 18.58
N PHE A 112 9.82 -7.62 18.84
CA PHE A 112 9.60 -8.61 17.80
C PHE A 112 8.52 -8.13 16.81
N SER A 113 7.38 -7.66 17.29
CA SER A 113 6.32 -7.08 16.47
C SER A 113 6.82 -5.89 15.66
N GLY A 114 7.58 -4.97 16.25
CA GLY A 114 8.19 -3.84 15.55
C GLY A 114 9.11 -4.29 14.41
N ALA A 115 9.98 -5.27 14.65
CA ALA A 115 10.85 -5.83 13.63
C ALA A 115 10.05 -6.49 12.49
N THR A 116 9.00 -7.27 12.81
CA THR A 116 8.15 -7.89 11.79
C THR A 116 7.38 -6.87 10.96
N MET A 117 6.93 -5.77 11.56
CA MET A 117 6.26 -4.67 10.86
C MET A 117 7.23 -3.98 9.90
N LEU A 118 8.47 -3.68 10.32
CA LEU A 118 9.48 -3.10 9.44
C LEU A 118 9.89 -4.05 8.31
N LEU A 119 9.94 -5.36 8.57
CA LEU A 119 10.18 -6.38 7.55
C LEU A 119 9.04 -6.45 6.53
N LEU A 120 7.78 -6.32 6.97
CA LEU A 120 6.64 -6.21 6.07
C LEU A 120 6.79 -4.97 5.16
N LEU A 121 7.13 -3.81 5.71
CA LEU A 121 7.33 -2.59 4.92
C LEU A 121 8.47 -2.75 3.91
N TYR A 122 9.58 -3.36 4.32
CA TYR A 122 10.65 -3.70 3.39
C TYR A 122 10.13 -4.61 2.27
N SER A 123 9.33 -5.63 2.60
CA SER A 123 8.76 -6.55 1.61
C SER A 123 7.82 -5.84 0.63
N LEU A 124 6.97 -4.93 1.13
CA LEU A 124 6.07 -4.12 0.29
C LEU A 124 6.85 -3.24 -0.70
N LYS A 125 8.02 -2.73 -0.32
CA LYS A 125 8.89 -1.95 -1.23
C LYS A 125 9.47 -2.76 -2.39
N GLN A 126 9.55 -4.08 -2.23
CA GLN A 126 10.08 -4.97 -3.27
C GLN A 126 9.00 -5.47 -4.24
N MET A 127 7.72 -5.19 -3.98
CA MET A 127 6.59 -5.57 -4.81
C MET A 127 6.28 -4.47 -5.83
N ASP A 128 5.61 -4.84 -6.93
CA ASP A 128 4.97 -3.84 -7.79
C ASP A 128 3.85 -3.11 -7.02
N THR A 129 3.55 -1.87 -7.43
CA THR A 129 2.58 -1.00 -6.73
C THR A 129 1.23 -1.67 -6.54
N SER A 130 0.72 -2.40 -7.55
CA SER A 130 -0.60 -3.02 -7.47
C SER A 130 -0.65 -4.14 -6.43
N THR A 131 0.37 -5.00 -6.42
CA THR A 131 0.48 -6.08 -5.43
C THR A 131 0.70 -5.51 -4.04
N ALA A 132 1.62 -4.55 -3.89
CA ALA A 132 1.89 -3.89 -2.62
C ALA A 132 0.64 -3.22 -2.05
N PHE A 133 -0.13 -2.53 -2.91
CA PHE A 133 -1.38 -1.87 -2.54
C PHE A 133 -2.41 -2.86 -2.00
N GLY A 134 -2.62 -3.99 -2.69
CA GLY A 134 -3.55 -5.03 -2.24
C GLY A 134 -3.15 -5.66 -0.90
N VAL A 135 -1.86 -6.00 -0.74
CA VAL A 135 -1.34 -6.57 0.52
C VAL A 135 -1.44 -5.55 1.65
N SER A 136 -1.06 -4.30 1.40
CA SER A 136 -1.15 -3.19 2.35
C SER A 136 -2.59 -2.94 2.79
N PHE A 137 -3.54 -2.92 1.86
CA PHE A 137 -4.96 -2.73 2.17
C PHE A 137 -5.49 -3.83 3.08
N LEU A 138 -5.20 -5.09 2.75
CA LEU A 138 -5.60 -6.24 3.56
C LEU A 138 -5.01 -6.17 4.97
N TRP A 139 -3.70 -5.90 5.08
CA TRP A 139 -3.02 -5.84 6.36
C TRP A 139 -3.56 -4.69 7.24
N ASN A 140 -3.70 -3.48 6.69
CA ASN A 140 -4.28 -2.35 7.43
C ASN A 140 -5.72 -2.65 7.87
N SER A 141 -6.51 -3.34 7.05
CA SER A 141 -7.90 -3.72 7.39
C SER A 141 -7.95 -4.66 8.57
N VAL A 142 -7.06 -5.67 8.59
CA VAL A 142 -6.95 -6.61 9.70
C VAL A 142 -6.52 -5.91 10.99
N VAL A 143 -5.51 -5.03 10.92
CA VAL A 143 -5.00 -4.30 12.09
C VAL A 143 -6.03 -3.32 12.65
N ALA A 144 -6.74 -2.59 11.78
CA ALA A 144 -7.76 -1.62 12.19
C ALA A 144 -8.96 -2.26 12.90
N VAL A 145 -9.26 -3.53 12.63
CA VAL A 145 -10.39 -4.23 13.23
C VAL A 145 -9.94 -5.06 14.43
N LEU A 146 -8.99 -5.97 14.23
CA LEU A 146 -8.64 -6.96 15.28
C LEU A 146 -7.98 -6.31 16.49
N GLY A 147 -7.05 -5.36 16.28
CA GLY A 147 -6.31 -4.72 17.35
C GLY A 147 -7.22 -3.97 18.33
N PRO A 148 -7.98 -2.96 17.86
CA PRO A 148 -8.90 -2.19 18.70
C PRO A 148 -9.99 -3.02 19.35
N ILE A 149 -10.66 -3.92 18.60
CA ILE A 149 -11.76 -4.72 19.15
C ILE A 149 -11.23 -5.62 20.27
N TYR A 150 -10.12 -6.31 20.05
CA TYR A 150 -9.54 -7.17 21.08
C TYR A 150 -9.09 -6.36 22.30
N ALA A 151 -8.46 -5.20 22.08
CA ALA A 151 -8.02 -4.33 23.16
C ALA A 151 -9.19 -3.83 24.01
N GLU A 152 -10.28 -3.36 23.39
CA GLU A 152 -11.45 -2.85 24.12
C GLU A 152 -12.25 -3.93 24.83
N MET A 153 -12.26 -5.15 24.30
CA MET A 153 -13.00 -6.27 24.91
C MET A 153 -12.27 -6.93 26.08
N PHE A 154 -10.94 -6.95 26.06
CA PHE A 154 -10.16 -7.82 26.94
C PHE A 154 -9.02 -7.13 27.70
N LEU A 155 -8.65 -5.90 27.36
CA LEU A 155 -7.51 -5.20 27.94
C LEU A 155 -7.93 -3.87 28.59
N GLU A 156 -7.15 -3.43 29.58
CA GLU A 156 -7.35 -2.11 30.18
C GLU A 156 -6.64 -1.06 29.34
N THR A 157 -7.41 -0.31 28.54
CA THR A 157 -6.89 0.69 27.62
C THR A 157 -6.84 2.09 28.23
N THR A 158 -6.02 2.97 27.64
CA THR A 158 -6.07 4.42 27.87
C THR A 158 -6.79 5.10 26.71
N PRO A 159 -7.18 6.39 26.82
CA PRO A 159 -7.76 7.11 25.68
C PRO A 159 -6.87 7.13 24.43
N MET A 160 -5.54 7.09 24.59
CA MET A 160 -4.58 7.12 23.47
C MET A 160 -4.64 5.90 22.56
N HIS A 161 -5.16 4.76 23.03
CA HIS A 161 -5.30 3.57 22.19
C HIS A 161 -6.25 3.80 21.00
N THR A 162 -7.22 4.71 21.16
CA THR A 162 -8.16 5.11 20.09
C THR A 162 -7.52 6.00 19.03
N VAL A 163 -6.40 6.64 19.33
CA VAL A 163 -5.71 7.54 18.41
C VAL A 163 -4.86 6.74 17.42
N THR A 164 -4.09 5.77 17.92
CA THR A 164 -3.13 5.08 17.06
C THR A 164 -3.78 4.06 16.14
N ALA A 165 -4.72 3.25 16.64
CA ALA A 165 -5.32 2.22 15.80
C ALA A 165 -6.55 2.75 15.01
N PRO A 166 -7.61 3.30 15.62
CA PRO A 166 -8.74 3.85 14.85
C PRO A 166 -8.40 5.05 13.97
N ILE A 167 -7.70 6.08 14.48
CA ILE A 167 -7.52 7.33 13.72
C ILE A 167 -6.41 7.20 12.67
N PHE A 168 -5.19 6.80 13.05
CA PHE A 168 -4.10 6.74 12.07
C PHE A 168 -4.27 5.59 11.07
N VAL A 169 -4.63 4.38 11.50
CA VAL A 169 -4.88 3.27 10.56
C VAL A 169 -6.17 3.51 9.76
N GLY A 170 -7.21 4.10 10.37
CA GLY A 170 -8.43 4.50 9.66
C GLY A 170 -8.14 5.54 8.56
N GLY A 171 -7.28 6.52 8.83
CA GLY A 171 -6.83 7.48 7.82
C GLY A 171 -6.08 6.81 6.67
N VAL A 172 -5.21 5.84 6.97
CA VAL A 172 -4.53 5.04 5.93
C VAL A 172 -5.52 4.21 5.13
N LEU A 173 -6.52 3.60 5.76
CA LEU A 173 -7.57 2.85 5.07
C LEU A 173 -8.44 3.75 4.19
N LEU A 174 -8.73 4.98 4.62
CA LEU A 174 -9.40 5.96 3.79
C LEU A 174 -8.58 6.28 2.54
N LEU A 175 -7.26 6.44 2.66
CA LEU A 175 -6.39 6.63 1.49
C LEU A 175 -6.44 5.45 0.54
N HIS A 176 -6.50 4.21 1.04
CA HIS A 176 -6.68 3.03 0.19
C HIS A 176 -8.05 3.00 -0.47
N ALA A 177 -9.12 3.33 0.27
CA ALA A 177 -10.46 3.41 -0.30
C ALA A 177 -10.52 4.46 -1.42
N LEU A 178 -9.99 5.66 -1.19
CA LEU A 178 -9.94 6.73 -2.20
C LEU A 178 -9.10 6.34 -3.42
N ALA A 179 -7.98 5.64 -3.22
CA ALA A 179 -7.14 5.14 -4.31
C ALA A 179 -7.75 3.96 -5.08
N ALA A 180 -8.75 3.26 -4.51
CA ALA A 180 -9.41 2.12 -5.13
C ALA A 180 -10.70 2.49 -5.89
N MET A 181 -11.28 3.66 -5.62
CA MET A 181 -12.49 4.19 -6.26
C MET A 181 -12.15 5.01 -7.50
#